data_AF-A0A7C7K786-F1
#
_entry.id   AF-A0A7C7K786-F1
#
_cell.length_a   1.000
_cell.length_b   1.000
_cell.length_c   1.000
_cell.angle_alpha   90.00
_cell.angle_beta   90.00
_cell.angle_gamma   90.00
#
_symmetry.space_group_name_H-M   'P 1'
#
loop_
_entity.id
_entity.type
_entity.pdbx_description
1 polymer ?
#
loop_
_entity_poly.entity_id
_entity_poly.type
_entity_poly.pdbx_seq_one_letter_code
_entity_poly.pdbx_strand_id
1 'polypeptide(L)' 'TSLYGDAYEFSQWAKEVVESNPDALKAYRRVEDKSSLATFERPTSITIDSQDRIIVSESTRGRLQVYAKEKDYLDPQYNL' A
#
# COMPACT_ATOMS: atom_id res chain seq x y z
N THR A 1 -10.47 -13.12 -7.19
CA THR A 1 -10.11 -11.91 -6.43
C THR A 1 -8.61 -11.73 -6.49
N SER A 2 -8.10 -10.49 -6.53
CA SER A 2 -6.67 -10.17 -6.66
C SER A 2 -6.29 -9.01 -5.75
N LEU A 3 -5.05 -8.95 -5.27
CA LEU A 3 -4.53 -7.87 -4.43
C LEU A 3 -3.53 -7.01 -5.23
N TYR A 4 -3.81 -5.72 -5.38
CA TYR A 4 -3.03 -4.82 -6.24
C TYR A 4 -2.16 -3.80 -5.50
N GLY A 5 -2.22 -3.75 -4.17
CA GLY A 5 -1.57 -2.69 -3.40
C GLY A 5 -2.45 -1.46 -3.26
N ASP A 6 -2.36 -0.81 -2.12
CA ASP A 6 -3.25 0.29 -1.69
C ASP A 6 -2.54 1.28 -0.76
N ALA A 7 -1.21 1.37 -0.87
CA ALA A 7 -0.40 2.29 -0.08
C ALA A 7 -0.48 3.72 -0.65
N TYR A 8 -1.64 4.36 -0.47
CA TYR A 8 -1.90 5.76 -0.82
C TYR A 8 -1.11 6.74 0.05
N GLU A 9 -0.77 6.33 1.27
CA GLU A 9 0.00 7.13 2.22
C GLU A 9 1.49 6.77 2.15
N PHE A 10 2.33 7.80 2.29
CA PHE A 10 3.76 7.59 2.40
C PHE A 10 4.13 6.92 3.73
N SER A 11 5.19 6.10 3.69
CA SER A 11 5.89 5.73 4.92
C SER A 11 6.50 6.99 5.55
N GLN A 12 6.82 6.91 6.85
CA GLN A 12 7.48 8.01 7.56
C GLN A 12 8.73 8.51 6.81
N TRP A 13 9.60 7.60 6.39
CA TRP A 13 10.83 7.97 5.67
C TRP A 13 10.56 8.53 4.27
N ALA A 14 9.60 7.97 3.53
CA ALA A 14 9.25 8.51 2.21
C ALA A 14 8.67 9.93 2.33
N LYS A 15 7.88 10.18 3.38
CA LYS A 15 7.35 11.50 3.69
C LYS A 15 8.48 12.50 3.99
N GLU A 16 9.41 12.15 4.87
CA GLU A 16 10.56 13.00 5.20
C GLU A 16 11.42 13.33 3.97
N VAL A 17 11.66 12.35 3.09
CA VAL A 17 12.40 12.56 1.83
C VAL A 17 11.67 13.55 0.92
N VAL A 18 10.36 13.39 0.72
CA VAL A 18 9.56 14.31 -0.10
C VAL A 18 9.49 15.70 0.51
N GLU A 19 9.34 15.80 1.83
CA GLU A 19 9.26 17.08 2.56
C GLU A 19 10.60 17.82 2.60
N SER A 20 11.73 17.11 2.53
CA SER A 20 13.07 17.72 2.47
C SER A 20 13.31 18.54 1.20
N ASN A 21 12.55 18.28 0.13
CA ASN A 21 12.64 18.98 -1.15
C ASN A 21 11.32 19.70 -1.49
N PRO A 22 11.25 21.03 -1.37
CA PRO A 22 10.04 21.80 -1.65
C PRO A 22 9.47 21.60 -3.06
N ASP A 23 10.31 21.36 -4.05
CA ASP A 23 9.87 21.16 -5.44
C ASP A 23 9.29 19.76 -5.65
N ALA A 24 9.88 18.74 -5.00
CA ALA A 24 9.30 17.39 -4.98
C ALA A 24 7.92 17.40 -4.30
N LEU A 25 7.77 18.10 -3.17
CA LEU A 25 6.49 18.25 -2.50
C LEU A 25 5.45 18.99 -3.35
N LYS A 26 5.84 20.06 -4.05
CA LYS A 26 4.95 20.76 -4.99
C LYS A 26 4.54 19.86 -6.16
N ALA A 27 5.49 19.10 -6.73
CA ALA A 27 5.20 18.16 -7.81
C ALA A 27 4.21 17.09 -7.34
N TYR A 28 4.44 16.48 -6.18
CA TYR A 28 3.53 15.50 -5.59
C TYR A 28 2.11 16.04 -5.36
N ARG A 29 1.98 17.32 -4.97
CA ARG A 29 0.68 17.99 -4.79
C ARG A 29 -0.06 18.26 -6.09
N ARG A 30 0.65 18.36 -7.23
CA ARG A 30 0.06 18.61 -8.55
C ARG A 30 -0.44 17.34 -9.23
N VAL A 31 -0.02 16.17 -8.76
CA VAL A 31 -0.48 14.89 -9.29
C VAL A 31 -1.93 14.67 -8.86
N GLU A 32 -2.85 14.69 -9.81
CA GLU A 32 -4.28 14.43 -9.57
C GLU A 32 -4.55 12.96 -9.29
N ASP A 33 -4.00 12.07 -10.12
CA ASP A 33 -4.14 10.61 -9.95
C ASP A 33 -2.88 9.99 -9.33
N LYS A 34 -3.03 9.52 -8.09
CA LYS A 34 -1.98 8.86 -7.31
C LYS A 34 -2.17 7.34 -7.24
N SER A 35 -3.15 6.77 -7.94
CA SER A 35 -3.46 5.34 -7.92
C SER A 35 -2.24 4.49 -8.27
N SER A 36 -1.47 4.90 -9.28
CA SER A 36 -0.23 4.22 -9.68
C SER A 36 0.84 4.20 -8.58
N LEU A 37 0.87 5.21 -7.71
CA LEU A 37 1.75 5.25 -6.54
C LEU A 37 1.27 4.33 -5.40
N ALA A 38 -0.03 4.06 -5.33
CA ALA A 38 -0.59 3.16 -4.34
C ALA A 38 -0.37 1.68 -4.72
N THR A 39 -0.59 1.34 -5.99
CA THR A 39 -0.47 -0.04 -6.49
C THR A 39 0.95 -0.58 -6.42
N PHE A 40 1.09 -1.90 -6.33
CA PHE A 40 2.35 -2.59 -6.55
C PHE A 40 2.84 -2.36 -7.98
N GLU A 41 4.10 -1.98 -8.10
CA GLU A 41 4.87 -1.89 -9.32
C GLU A 41 5.69 -3.16 -9.54
N ARG A 42 6.45 -3.59 -8.52
CA ARG A 42 7.29 -4.81 -8.60
C ARG A 42 7.48 -5.46 -7.23
N PRO A 43 6.47 -6.21 -6.74
CA PRO A 43 6.58 -6.91 -5.47
C PRO A 43 7.61 -8.05 -5.59
N THR A 44 8.44 -8.21 -4.57
CA THR A 44 9.59 -9.14 -4.59
C THR A 44 9.42 -10.33 -3.66
N SER A 45 8.68 -10.19 -2.57
CA SER A 45 8.40 -11.29 -1.65
C SER A 45 7.09 -11.11 -0.92
N ILE A 46 6.56 -12.23 -0.42
CA ILE A 46 5.36 -12.30 0.41
C ILE A 46 5.62 -13.24 1.58
N THR A 47 5.14 -12.88 2.76
CA THR A 47 5.14 -13.75 3.94
C THR A 47 3.90 -13.51 4.78
N ILE A 48 3.61 -14.43 5.70
CA ILE A 48 2.56 -14.30 6.71
C ILE A 48 3.24 -14.33 8.07
N ASP A 49 2.88 -13.39 8.94
CA ASP A 49 3.40 -13.36 10.30
C ASP A 49 2.55 -14.16 11.30
N SER A 50 2.99 -14.22 12.55
CA SER A 50 2.26 -14.93 13.62
C SER A 50 0.90 -14.32 13.97
N GLN A 51 0.58 -13.13 13.45
CA GLN A 51 -0.69 -12.45 13.66
C GLN A 51 -1.67 -12.65 12.49
N ASP A 52 -1.36 -13.54 11.53
CA ASP A 52 -2.14 -13.79 10.32
C ASP A 52 -2.24 -12.56 9.40
N ARG A 53 -1.17 -11.74 9.37
CA ARG A 53 -1.06 -10.60 8.46
C ARG A 53 -0.21 -10.97 7.26
N ILE A 54 -0.66 -10.58 6.08
CA ILE A 54 0.14 -10.71 4.85
C ILE A 54 1.09 -9.52 4.77
N ILE A 55 2.38 -9.80 4.62
CA ILE A 55 3.42 -8.80 4.43
C ILE A 55 3.97 -8.96 3.01
N VAL A 56 3.88 -7.91 2.21
CA VAL A 56 4.42 -7.85 0.85
C VAL A 56 5.57 -6.85 0.81
N SER A 57 6.74 -7.29 0.33
CA SER A 57 7.88 -6.41 0.11
C SER A 57 7.93 -5.91 -1.33
N GLU A 58 8.30 -4.64 -1.49
CA GLU A 58 8.48 -4.02 -2.78
C GLU A 58 9.79 -3.21 -2.81
N SER A 59 10.74 -3.69 -3.61
CA SER A 59 12.07 -3.08 -3.67
C SER A 59 12.11 -1.76 -4.44
N THR A 60 11.27 -1.57 -5.48
CA THR A 60 11.33 -0.37 -6.33
C THR A 60 10.88 0.90 -5.60
N ARG A 61 9.92 0.74 -4.69
CA ARG A 61 9.36 1.83 -3.85
C ARG A 61 9.95 1.87 -2.45
N GLY A 62 10.83 0.92 -2.10
CA GLY A 62 11.46 0.82 -0.78
C GLY A 62 10.44 0.67 0.36
N ARG A 63 9.35 -0.07 0.16
CA ARG A 63 8.24 -0.19 1.13
C ARG A 63 7.87 -1.63 1.44
N LEU A 64 7.22 -1.79 2.60
CA LEU A 64 6.52 -3.00 3.02
C LEU A 64 5.04 -2.65 3.18
N GLN A 65 4.14 -3.43 2.59
CA GLN A 65 2.69 -3.31 2.78
C GLN A 65 2.20 -4.48 3.66
N VAL A 66 1.42 -4.17 4.70
CA VAL A 66 0.96 -5.13 5.70
C VAL A 66 -0.57 -5.16 5.70
N TYR A 67 -1.14 -6.32 5.39
CA TYR A 67 -2.58 -6.53 5.29
C TYR A 67 -3.07 -7.39 6.44
N ALA A 68 -4.02 -6.89 7.21
CA ALA A 68 -4.75 -7.67 8.19
C ALA A 68 -5.99 -8.27 7.53
N LYS A 69 -6.19 -9.58 7.69
CA LYS A 69 -7.41 -10.24 7.24
C LYS A 69 -8.56 -9.90 8.18
N GLU A 70 -9.71 -9.51 7.63
CA GLU A 70 -10.96 -9.42 8.39
C GLU A 70 -11.40 -10.84 8.80
N LYS A 71 -11.54 -11.08 10.10
CA LYS A 71 -11.88 -12.41 10.64
C LYS A 71 -13.38 -12.67 10.69
N ASP A 72 -14.18 -11.61 10.76
CA ASP A 72 -15.63 -11.67 10.97
C ASP A 72 -16.41 -11.38 9.67
N TYR A 73 -15.79 -11.58 8.52
CA TYR A 73 -16.48 -11.43 7.24
C TYR A 73 -17.55 -12.53 7.10
N LEU A 74 -18.82 -12.12 7.10
CA LEU A 74 -19.95 -12.98 6.79
C LEU A 74 -20.35 -12.75 5.34
N ASP A 75 -20.46 -13.84 4.57
CA ASP A 75 -21.05 -13.76 3.23
C ASP A 75 -22.47 -13.17 3.37
N PRO A 76 -22.83 -12.17 2.54
CA PRO A 76 -24.18 -11.63 2.58
C PRO A 76 -25.18 -12.74 2.29
N GLN A 77 -26.13 -12.96 3.21
CA GLN A 77 -27.23 -13.89 2.97
C GLN A 77 -28.09 -13.32 1.83
N TYR A 78 -28.06 -13.97 0.68
CA TYR A 78 -29.02 -13.72 -0.38
C TYR A 78 -30.37 -14.25 0.07
N ASN A 79 -31.32 -13.36 0.35
CA ASN A 79 -32.73 -13.75 0.42
C ASN A 79 -33.18 -14.05 -1.01
N LEU A 80 -33.21 -15.35 -1.36
CA LEU A 80 -33.84 -15.88 -2.58
C LEU A 80 -35.35 -16.03 -2.38
#